data_AF-A0A435XSV3-F1
#
_entry.id   AF-A0A435XSV3-F1
#
_cell.length_a   1.000
_cell.length_b   1.000
_cell.length_c   1.000
_cell.angle_alpha   90.00
_cell.angle_beta   90.00
_cell.angle_gamma   90.00
#
_symmetry.space_group_name_H-M   'P 1'
#
loop_
_entity.id
_entity.type
_entity.pdbx_description
1 polymer ?
#
loop_
_entity_poly.entity_id
_entity_poly.type
_entity_poly.pdbx_seq_one_letter_code
_entity_poly.pdbx_strand_id
1 'polypeptide(L)'
;VQTRLRKLDEGVAAGTILAYAGLKRLGLEHVATDLMPIDLFPPAPGQGAIGIETRIGDRDAEKMLVAIHDVPTGQALACERAFLAALDGSCRTPIAGYAAIEAGKLSFAGLIISPDGTLSHTVELQGPAQDAARIGAEAARTVRDKAGEKFFDGWL
;
A
#
# COMPACT_ATOMS: atom_id res chain seq x y z
N VAL A 1 -2.11 -17.34 7.54
CA VAL A 1 -0.97 -17.70 6.65
C VAL A 1 -0.83 -19.21 6.54
N GLN A 2 -0.80 -19.94 7.66
CA GLN A 2 -0.61 -21.39 7.70
C GLN A 2 -1.59 -22.17 6.82
N THR A 3 -2.87 -21.81 6.79
CA THR A 3 -3.87 -22.50 5.94
C THR A 3 -3.59 -22.34 4.44
N ARG A 4 -2.99 -21.22 4.01
CA ARG A 4 -2.58 -21.02 2.60
C ARG A 4 -1.34 -21.84 2.27
N LEU A 5 -0.36 -21.88 3.17
CA LEU A 5 0.85 -22.70 3.01
C LEU A 5 0.52 -24.19 2.98
N ARG A 6 -0.35 -24.67 3.87
CA ARG A 6 -0.81 -26.06 3.83
C ARG A 6 -1.45 -26.43 2.49
N LYS A 7 -2.28 -25.55 1.92
CA LYS A 7 -2.88 -25.77 0.59
C LYS A 7 -1.83 -25.85 -0.53
N LEU A 8 -0.73 -25.10 -0.41
CA LEU A 8 0.39 -25.18 -1.33
C LEU A 8 1.10 -26.53 -1.21
N ASP A 9 1.37 -26.98 0.02
CA ASP A 9 1.98 -28.29 0.31
C ASP A 9 1.09 -29.46 -0.16
N GLU A 10 -0.24 -29.30 -0.06
CA GLU A 10 -1.25 -30.25 -0.56
C GLU A 10 -1.40 -30.22 -2.09
N GLY A 11 -0.69 -29.34 -2.80
CA GLY A 11 -0.74 -29.23 -4.27
C GLY A 11 -2.01 -28.58 -4.83
N VAL A 12 -2.78 -27.87 -4.00
CA VAL A 12 -4.01 -27.16 -4.42
C VAL A 12 -3.69 -25.98 -5.35
N ALA A 13 -2.48 -25.45 -5.28
CA ALA A 13 -1.97 -24.40 -6.15
C ALA A 13 -0.49 -24.66 -6.49
N ALA A 14 -0.02 -24.09 -7.60
CA ALA A 14 1.40 -24.15 -7.97
C ALA A 14 2.26 -23.10 -7.23
N GLY A 15 1.63 -22.05 -6.69
CA GLY A 15 2.30 -20.95 -6.02
C GLY A 15 1.32 -20.05 -5.27
N THR A 16 1.84 -19.19 -4.40
CA THR A 16 1.05 -18.18 -3.69
C THR A 16 1.86 -16.92 -3.49
N ILE A 17 1.19 -15.76 -3.53
CA ILE A 17 1.78 -14.46 -3.26
C ILE A 17 1.38 -14.03 -1.84
N LEU A 18 2.38 -13.70 -1.02
CA LEU A 18 2.19 -13.31 0.38
C LEU A 18 3.04 -12.08 0.69
N ALA A 19 2.54 -11.21 1.57
CA ALA A 19 3.31 -10.09 2.07
C ALA A 19 4.49 -10.59 2.92
N TYR A 20 5.71 -10.19 2.55
CA TYR A 20 6.93 -10.60 3.24
C TYR A 20 6.94 -10.21 4.73
N ALA A 21 6.40 -9.04 5.07
CA ALA A 21 6.26 -8.60 6.46
C ALA A 21 5.44 -9.57 7.32
N GLY A 22 4.44 -10.23 6.73
CA GLY A 22 3.63 -11.24 7.42
C GLY A 22 4.42 -12.53 7.69
N LEU A 23 5.23 -12.98 6.73
CA LEU A 23 6.11 -14.14 6.90
C LEU A 23 7.18 -13.87 7.95
N LYS A 24 7.84 -12.70 7.87
CA LYS A 24 8.87 -12.27 8.81
C LYS A 24 8.39 -12.23 10.26
N ARG A 25 7.19 -11.68 10.50
CA ARG A 25 6.58 -11.64 11.85
C ARG A 25 6.29 -13.03 12.43
N LEU A 26 6.16 -14.04 11.58
CA LEU A 26 5.86 -15.42 11.98
C LEU A 26 7.12 -16.31 12.01
N GLY A 27 8.31 -15.80 11.70
CA GLY A 27 9.53 -16.61 11.58
C GLY A 27 9.52 -17.55 10.36
N LEU A 28 8.75 -17.21 9.32
CA LEU A 28 8.56 -18.02 8.11
C LEU A 28 9.27 -17.45 6.89
N GLU A 29 10.31 -16.63 7.06
CA GLU A 29 11.07 -16.02 5.97
C GLU A 29 11.63 -17.05 4.99
N HIS A 30 12.02 -18.22 5.49
CA HIS A 30 12.56 -19.34 4.71
C HIS A 30 11.60 -19.92 3.67
N VAL A 31 10.30 -19.61 3.77
CA VAL A 31 9.28 -20.03 2.80
C VAL A 31 9.28 -19.13 1.55
N ALA A 32 9.78 -17.90 1.65
CA ALA A 32 9.83 -16.99 0.53
C ALA A 32 10.86 -17.48 -0.51
N THR A 33 10.40 -17.78 -1.72
CA THR A 33 11.26 -18.21 -2.83
C THR A 33 11.79 -17.04 -3.65
N ASP A 34 11.09 -15.91 -3.64
CA ASP A 34 11.46 -14.69 -4.33
C ASP A 34 10.87 -13.46 -3.61
N LEU A 35 11.57 -12.33 -3.69
CA LEU A 35 11.09 -11.04 -3.23
C LEU A 35 10.89 -10.14 -4.44
N MET A 36 9.63 -9.89 -4.77
CA MET A 36 9.30 -9.13 -5.97
C MET A 36 9.80 -7.67 -5.86
N PRO A 37 10.52 -7.18 -6.89
CA PRO A 37 10.94 -5.79 -6.97
C PRO A 37 9.75 -4.82 -6.92
N ILE A 38 9.92 -3.69 -6.23
CA ILE A 38 8.83 -2.70 -6.01
C ILE A 38 8.39 -2.05 -7.32
N ASP A 39 9.31 -1.85 -8.27
CA ASP A 39 9.05 -1.32 -9.60
C ASP A 39 8.27 -2.30 -10.49
N LEU A 40 8.37 -3.60 -10.23
CA LEU A 40 7.63 -4.64 -10.96
C LEU A 40 6.29 -5.01 -10.28
N PHE A 41 6.28 -5.13 -8.96
CA PHE A 41 5.12 -5.56 -8.18
C PHE A 41 4.94 -4.63 -6.96
N PRO A 42 4.49 -3.38 -7.18
CA PRO A 42 4.35 -2.42 -6.12
C PRO A 42 3.36 -2.91 -5.05
N PRO A 43 3.61 -2.62 -3.77
CA PRO A 43 2.79 -3.11 -2.66
C PRO A 43 1.41 -2.45 -2.62
N ALA A 44 0.48 -3.12 -1.94
CA ALA A 44 -0.76 -2.47 -1.50
C ALA A 44 -0.44 -1.30 -0.55
N PRO A 45 -1.22 -0.19 -0.61
CA PRO A 45 -1.09 0.92 0.32
C PRO A 45 -1.03 0.46 1.79
N GLY A 46 0.02 0.85 2.50
CA GLY A 46 0.29 0.53 3.90
C GLY A 46 0.76 -0.89 4.18
N GLN A 47 1.12 -1.68 3.16
CA GLN A 47 1.65 -3.02 3.36
C GLN A 47 2.89 -2.99 4.27
N GLY A 48 2.82 -3.75 5.36
CA GLY A 48 3.95 -3.90 6.30
C GLY A 48 3.90 -2.92 7.46
N ALA A 49 3.13 -1.83 7.41
CA ALA A 49 2.91 -0.97 8.56
C ALA A 49 1.93 -1.61 9.58
N ILE A 50 1.98 -1.16 10.82
CA ILE A 50 0.98 -1.45 11.86
C ILE A 50 0.34 -0.13 12.26
N GLY A 51 -0.97 -0.01 12.05
CA GLY A 51 -1.76 1.11 12.54
C GLY A 51 -2.38 0.77 13.90
N ILE A 52 -2.45 1.75 14.79
CA ILE A 52 -3.18 1.65 16.06
C ILE A 52 -4.31 2.68 16.02
N GLU A 53 -5.53 2.22 16.27
CA GLU A 53 -6.72 3.07 16.34
C GLU A 53 -7.07 3.32 17.81
N THR A 54 -7.40 4.57 18.14
CA THR A 54 -7.86 4.99 19.46
C THR A 54 -9.16 5.76 19.34
N ARG A 55 -9.83 5.94 20.48
CA ARG A 55 -11.03 6.78 20.54
C ARG A 55 -10.62 8.24 20.35
N ILE A 56 -11.39 8.95 19.53
CA ILE A 56 -11.23 10.40 19.33
C ILE A 56 -11.30 11.12 20.69
N GLY A 57 -10.27 11.90 21.01
CA GLY A 57 -10.18 12.69 22.24
C GLY A 57 -9.61 11.96 23.46
N ASP A 58 -9.19 10.70 23.33
CA ASP A 58 -8.49 9.97 24.39
C ASP A 58 -7.03 10.44 24.50
N ARG A 59 -6.83 11.51 25.27
CA ARG A 59 -5.52 12.15 25.45
C ARG A 59 -4.48 11.25 26.12
N ASP A 60 -4.90 10.26 26.89
CA ASP A 60 -3.95 9.38 27.58
C ASP A 60 -3.42 8.34 26.60
N ALA A 61 -4.29 7.77 25.75
CA ALA A 61 -3.86 6.94 24.63
C ALA A 61 -2.97 7.72 23.65
N GLU A 62 -3.35 8.94 23.27
CA GLU A 62 -2.54 9.81 22.38
C GLU A 62 -1.12 10.00 22.90
N LYS A 63 -0.95 10.33 24.19
CA LYS A 63 0.38 10.50 24.80
C LYS A 63 1.23 9.23 24.74
N MET A 64 0.63 8.05 24.97
CA MET A 64 1.36 6.78 24.89
C MET A 64 1.80 6.48 23.46
N LEU A 65 0.96 6.76 22.47
CA LEU A 65 1.25 6.49 21.07
C LEU A 65 2.38 7.33 20.50
N VAL A 66 2.59 8.56 21.01
CA VAL A 66 3.73 9.40 20.58
C VAL A 66 5.06 8.66 20.75
N ALA A 67 5.22 7.87 21.82
CA ALA A 67 6.48 7.17 22.11
C ALA A 67 6.83 6.07 21.10
N ILE A 68 5.86 5.54 20.36
CA ILE A 68 6.04 4.44 19.40
C ILE A 68 5.72 4.85 17.95
N HIS A 69 5.43 6.14 17.72
CA HIS A 69 5.11 6.64 16.39
C HIS A 69 6.39 6.86 15.57
N ASP A 70 6.52 6.12 14.47
CA ASP A 70 7.53 6.38 13.46
C ASP A 70 7.02 7.45 12.48
N VAL A 71 7.54 8.68 12.61
CA VAL A 71 7.12 9.85 11.82
C VAL A 71 7.28 9.63 10.30
N PRO A 72 8.42 9.12 9.78
CA PRO A 72 8.56 8.84 8.35
C PRO A 72 7.53 7.84 7.82
N THR A 73 7.28 6.73 8.52
CA THR A 73 6.23 5.77 8.15
C THR A 73 4.85 6.42 8.20
N GLY A 74 4.59 7.26 9.21
CA GLY A 74 3.33 8.02 9.31
C GLY A 74 3.07 8.92 8.11
N GLN A 75 4.11 9.63 7.65
CA GLN A 75 4.03 10.49 6.46
C GLN A 75 3.86 9.66 5.17
N ALA A 76 4.62 8.59 4.99
CA ALA A 76 4.46 7.68 3.86
C ALA A 76 3.01 7.13 3.78
N LEU A 77 2.48 6.63 4.90
CA LEU A 77 1.10 6.16 5.00
C LEU A 77 0.08 7.25 4.70
N ALA A 78 0.32 8.49 5.11
CA ALA A 78 -0.58 9.60 4.81
C ALA A 78 -0.69 9.82 3.28
N CYS A 79 0.41 9.70 2.54
CA CYS A 79 0.41 9.74 1.08
C CYS A 79 -0.36 8.56 0.48
N GLU A 80 0.02 7.33 0.84
CA GLU A 80 -0.57 6.11 0.30
C GLU A 80 -2.08 6.00 0.56
N ARG A 81 -2.53 6.37 1.76
CA ARG A 81 -3.95 6.38 2.13
C ARG A 81 -4.72 7.49 1.42
N ALA A 82 -4.14 8.67 1.25
CA ALA A 82 -4.77 9.75 0.49
C ALA A 82 -4.94 9.39 -0.99
N PHE A 83 -3.94 8.70 -1.56
CA PHE A 83 -4.03 8.15 -2.91
C PHE A 83 -5.17 7.14 -3.04
N LEU A 84 -5.22 6.14 -2.15
CA LEU A 84 -6.26 5.11 -2.16
C LEU A 84 -7.66 5.72 -1.98
N ALA A 85 -7.82 6.63 -1.01
CA ALA A 85 -9.11 7.26 -0.71
C ALA A 85 -9.64 8.12 -1.87
N ALA A 86 -8.76 8.86 -2.55
CA ALA A 86 -9.14 9.72 -3.67
C ALA A 86 -9.54 8.92 -4.94
N LEU A 87 -9.17 7.64 -5.02
CA LEU A 87 -9.60 6.70 -6.06
C LEU A 87 -10.84 5.89 -5.67
N ASP A 88 -11.45 6.16 -4.50
CA ASP A 88 -12.51 5.34 -3.91
C ASP A 88 -12.12 3.85 -3.79
N GLY A 89 -10.83 3.62 -3.51
CA GLY A 89 -10.22 2.30 -3.47
C GLY A 89 -10.50 1.54 -2.17
N SER A 90 -10.41 0.22 -2.25
CA SER A 90 -10.52 -0.68 -1.11
C SER A 90 -9.46 -1.78 -1.15
N CYS A 91 -9.49 -2.71 -0.20
CA CYS A 91 -8.62 -3.88 -0.22
C CYS A 91 -8.88 -4.85 -1.38
N ARG A 92 -9.94 -4.61 -2.18
CA ARG A 92 -10.32 -5.43 -3.33
C ARG A 92 -10.06 -4.74 -4.67
N THR A 93 -9.76 -3.45 -4.67
CA THR A 93 -9.47 -2.73 -5.90
C THR A 93 -8.03 -2.99 -6.33
N PRO A 94 -7.76 -3.17 -7.64
CA PRO A 94 -6.42 -3.39 -8.20
C PRO A 94 -5.57 -2.10 -8.18
N ILE A 95 -5.27 -1.62 -6.98
CA ILE A 95 -4.48 -0.42 -6.69
C ILE A 95 -3.24 -0.82 -5.89
N ALA A 96 -2.08 -0.35 -6.34
CA ALA A 96 -0.83 -0.36 -5.59
C ALA A 96 -0.32 1.06 -5.36
N GLY A 97 0.39 1.26 -4.25
CA GLY A 97 0.92 2.57 -3.86
C GLY A 97 2.02 2.42 -2.84
N TYR A 98 3.18 3.01 -3.12
CA TYR A 98 4.35 2.97 -2.27
C TYR A 98 4.95 4.36 -2.12
N ALA A 99 5.05 4.84 -0.88
CA ALA A 99 5.74 6.06 -0.51
C ALA A 99 7.00 5.75 0.30
N ALA A 100 8.11 6.41 -0.05
CA ALA A 100 9.34 6.37 0.73
C ALA A 100 9.77 7.78 1.12
N ILE A 101 10.21 7.94 2.37
CA ILE A 101 10.74 9.20 2.91
C ILE A 101 12.25 9.06 3.11
N GLU A 102 13.02 9.94 2.49
CA GLU A 102 14.46 10.06 2.70
C GLU A 102 14.84 11.53 2.88
N ALA A 103 15.56 11.86 3.96
CA ALA A 103 16.00 13.22 4.26
C ALA A 103 14.88 14.31 4.16
N GLY A 104 13.66 13.99 4.60
CA GLY A 104 12.52 14.91 4.56
C GLY A 104 11.85 15.06 3.19
N LYS A 105 12.30 14.30 2.19
CA LYS A 105 11.70 14.24 0.85
C LYS A 105 10.90 12.95 0.69
N LEU A 106 9.69 13.09 0.20
CA LEU A 106 8.82 11.99 -0.21
C LEU A 106 9.04 11.66 -1.68
N SER A 107 9.08 10.36 -1.98
CA SER A 107 8.90 9.79 -3.30
C SER A 107 7.70 8.84 -3.26
N PHE A 108 6.80 8.94 -4.23
CA PHE A 108 5.61 8.12 -4.33
C PHE A 108 5.49 7.52 -5.72
N ALA A 109 5.18 6.23 -5.79
CA ALA A 109 4.79 5.52 -7.00
C ALA A 109 3.44 4.84 -6.79
N GLY A 110 2.52 5.03 -7.73
CA GLY A 110 1.18 4.45 -7.73
C GLY A 110 0.89 3.72 -9.05
N LEU A 111 0.10 2.66 -8.96
CA LEU A 111 -0.33 1.84 -10.09
C LEU A 111 -1.81 1.48 -9.93
N ILE A 112 -2.58 1.65 -11.01
CA ILE A 112 -3.94 1.14 -11.13
C ILE A 112 -4.02 0.21 -12.33
N ILE A 113 -4.77 -0.89 -12.20
CA ILE A 113 -4.91 -1.92 -13.24
C ILE A 113 -6.40 -2.19 -13.45
N SER A 114 -6.85 -2.51 -14.67
CA SER A 114 -8.20 -3.01 -14.88
C SER A 114 -8.38 -4.38 -14.21
N PRO A 115 -9.60 -4.78 -13.80
CA PRO A 115 -9.82 -6.06 -13.12
C PRO A 115 -9.39 -7.29 -13.93
N ASP A 116 -9.42 -7.19 -15.26
CA ASP A 116 -8.97 -8.23 -16.18
C ASP A 116 -7.46 -8.19 -16.48
N GLY A 117 -6.74 -7.19 -15.94
CA GLY A 117 -5.30 -7.02 -16.10
C GLY A 117 -4.87 -6.43 -17.46
N THR A 118 -5.79 -6.09 -18.36
CA THR A 118 -5.46 -5.68 -19.74
C THR A 118 -4.97 -4.24 -19.87
N LEU A 119 -5.38 -3.36 -18.94
CA LEU A 119 -5.01 -1.96 -18.91
C LEU A 119 -4.33 -1.62 -17.59
N SER A 120 -3.31 -0.76 -17.64
CA SER A 120 -2.66 -0.24 -16.44
C SER A 120 -2.19 1.19 -16.63
N HIS A 121 -2.19 1.95 -15.54
CA HIS A 121 -1.70 3.32 -15.50
C HIS A 121 -0.85 3.55 -14.25
N THR A 122 0.31 4.19 -14.44
CA THR A 122 1.23 4.53 -13.37
C THR A 122 1.30 6.05 -13.15
N VAL A 123 1.68 6.41 -11.93
CA VAL A 123 1.96 7.78 -11.53
C VAL A 123 3.12 7.81 -10.55
N GLU A 124 4.01 8.77 -10.72
CA GLU A 124 5.10 9.03 -9.79
C GLU A 124 5.07 10.51 -9.43
N LEU A 125 5.20 10.82 -8.14
CA LEU A 125 5.31 12.19 -7.64
C LEU A 125 6.38 12.26 -6.54
N GLN A 126 6.95 13.44 -6.36
CA GLN A 126 7.91 13.73 -5.31
C GLN A 126 7.60 15.07 -4.66
N GLY A 127 8.01 15.26 -3.42
CA GLY A 127 7.86 16.55 -2.74
C GLY A 127 8.30 16.51 -1.28
N PRO A 128 8.06 17.59 -0.52
CA PRO A 128 8.33 17.61 0.92
C PRO A 128 7.48 16.58 1.67
N ALA A 129 8.05 15.87 2.64
CA ALA A 129 7.34 14.84 3.41
C ALA A 129 6.14 15.39 4.21
N GLN A 130 6.19 16.67 4.60
CA GLN A 130 5.06 17.36 5.25
C GLN A 130 3.81 17.49 4.35
N ASP A 131 3.98 17.41 3.03
CA ASP A 131 2.89 17.51 2.06
C ASP A 131 2.34 16.14 1.66
N ALA A 132 2.73 15.06 2.33
CA ALA A 132 2.50 13.69 1.89
C ALA A 132 1.06 13.38 1.49
N ALA A 133 0.08 13.73 2.32
CA ALA A 133 -1.34 13.50 2.00
C ALA A 133 -1.80 14.28 0.75
N ARG A 134 -1.32 15.52 0.59
CA ARG A 134 -1.61 16.35 -0.59
C ARG A 134 -1.03 15.71 -1.86
N ILE A 135 0.21 15.23 -1.79
CA ILE A 135 0.90 14.53 -2.89
C ILE A 135 0.13 13.26 -3.28
N GLY A 136 -0.29 12.45 -2.31
CA GLY A 136 -1.07 11.24 -2.57
C GLY A 136 -2.40 11.53 -3.27
N ALA A 137 -3.15 12.53 -2.79
CA ALA A 137 -4.40 12.95 -3.42
C ALA A 137 -4.18 13.53 -4.83
N GLU A 138 -3.07 14.21 -5.06
CA GLU A 138 -2.68 14.72 -6.39
C GLU A 138 -2.35 13.58 -7.35
N ALA A 139 -1.57 12.59 -6.91
CA ALA A 139 -1.26 11.41 -7.71
C ALA A 139 -2.51 10.66 -8.15
N ALA A 140 -3.51 10.56 -7.26
CA ALA A 140 -4.80 9.93 -7.57
C ALA A 140 -5.55 10.67 -8.68
N ARG A 141 -5.62 12.01 -8.61
CA ARG A 141 -6.21 12.82 -9.68
C ARG A 141 -5.46 12.64 -10.99
N THR A 142 -4.13 12.73 -10.95
CA THR A 142 -3.29 12.57 -12.15
C THR A 142 -3.48 11.22 -12.82
N VAL A 143 -3.50 10.12 -12.06
CA VAL A 143 -3.67 8.79 -12.66
C VAL A 143 -5.10 8.55 -13.16
N ARG A 144 -6.11 9.09 -12.47
CA ARG A 144 -7.51 9.05 -12.88
C ARG A 144 -7.73 9.79 -14.20
N ASP A 145 -7.15 10.98 -14.34
CA ASP A 145 -7.24 11.78 -15.56
C ASP A 145 -6.58 11.06 -16.74
N LYS A 146 -5.44 10.37 -16.51
CA LYS A 146 -4.77 9.54 -17.52
C LYS A 146 -5.59 8.32 -17.93
N ALA A 147 -6.24 7.67 -16.98
CA ALA A 147 -7.01 6.45 -17.22
C ALA A 147 -8.35 6.74 -17.91
N GLY A 148 -8.93 7.91 -17.65
CA GLY A 148 -10.25 8.29 -18.13
C GLY A 148 -11.37 7.62 -17.35
N GLU A 149 -12.58 8.19 -17.45
CA GLU A 149 -13.72 7.80 -16.59
C GLU A 149 -14.12 6.33 -16.74
N LYS A 150 -14.06 5.80 -17.97
CA LYS A 150 -14.46 4.42 -18.29
C LYS A 150 -13.52 3.35 -17.75
N PHE A 151 -12.31 3.71 -17.31
CA PHE A 151 -11.36 2.74 -16.78
C PHE A 151 -11.85 2.05 -15.49
N PHE A 152 -12.64 2.78 -14.70
CA PHE A 152 -13.18 2.30 -13.44
C PHE A 152 -14.51 1.54 -13.63
N ASP A 153 -15.00 1.43 -14.87
CA ASP A 153 -16.15 0.60 -15.19
C ASP A 153 -15.80 -0.87 -14.85
N GLY A 154 -16.65 -1.52 -14.04
CA GLY A 154 -16.44 -2.91 -13.63
C GLY A 154 -15.57 -3.12 -12.39
N TRP A 155 -15.24 -2.06 -11.65
CA TRP A 155 -14.60 -2.18 -10.32
C TRP A 155 -15.58 -2.56 -9.19
N LEU A 156 -16.86 -2.83 -9.52
CA LEU A 156 -17.93 -3.24 -8.61
C LEU A 156 -17.97 -4.77 -8.38
#